data_AF-A0A1M3QZC8-F1
#
_entry.id   AF-A0A1M3QZC8-F1
#
_cell.length_a   1.000
_cell.length_b   1.000
_cell.length_c   1.000
_cell.angle_alpha   90.00
_cell.angle_beta   90.00
_cell.angle_gamma   90.00
#
_symmetry.space_group_name_H-M   'P 1'
#
loop_
_entity.id
_entity.type
_entity.pdbx_description
1 polymer ?
#
loop_
_entity_poly.entity_id
_entity_poly.type
_entity_poly.pdbx_seq_one_letter_code
_entity_poly.pdbx_strand_id
1 'polypeptide(L)'
;MNEDLALFQFERDFIIQSMVKEAQFEQWLKLTFFLNYELLKKRDTIYQGAFYIKLYELLTEGLKYAKSVLYHLDNSDNIKKREWYNILVNTLNGLLSELTEPEFNYIEYRVSHRPTPSLLVSLCCIILR
;
A
#
# COMPACT_ATOMS: atom_id res chain seq x y z
N MET A 1 10.03 31.22 22.36
CA MET A 1 11.35 30.87 21.78
C MET A 1 11.62 29.36 21.73
N ASN A 2 11.25 28.56 22.74
CA ASN A 2 11.40 27.09 22.66
C ASN A 2 10.15 26.38 22.10
N GLU A 3 8.96 26.93 22.35
CA GLU A 3 7.68 26.38 21.87
C GLU A 3 7.47 26.59 20.36
N ASP A 4 7.89 27.74 19.83
CA ASP A 4 7.80 28.07 18.40
C ASP A 4 8.65 27.11 17.54
N LEU A 5 9.82 26.72 18.05
CA LEU A 5 10.71 25.76 17.38
C LEU A 5 10.14 24.35 17.41
N ALA A 6 9.50 23.95 18.52
CA ALA A 6 8.87 22.64 18.66
C ALA A 6 7.64 22.51 17.75
N LEU A 7 6.81 23.55 17.65
CA LEU A 7 5.65 23.59 16.75
C LEU A 7 6.10 23.47 15.28
N PHE A 8 7.11 24.23 14.88
CA PHE A 8 7.66 24.17 13.52
C PHE A 8 8.22 22.79 13.16
N GLN A 9 8.92 22.14 14.10
CA GLN A 9 9.41 20.76 13.90
C GLN A 9 8.26 19.77 13.74
N PHE A 10 7.23 19.89 14.58
CA PHE A 10 6.03 19.04 14.50
C PHE A 10 5.30 19.19 13.15
N GLU A 11 5.06 20.42 12.70
CA GLU A 11 4.40 20.70 11.42
C GLU A 11 5.17 20.10 10.24
N ARG A 12 6.50 20.31 10.21
CA ARG A 12 7.37 19.76 9.18
C ARG A 12 7.33 18.23 9.18
N ASP A 13 7.46 17.61 10.35
CA ASP A 13 7.47 16.15 10.47
C ASP A 13 6.12 15.55 10.05
N PHE A 14 5.01 16.23 10.38
CA PHE A 14 3.67 15.85 9.94
C PHE A 14 3.52 15.93 8.40
N ILE A 15 4.03 17.00 7.77
CA ILE A 15 4.01 17.16 6.32
C ILE A 15 4.82 16.03 5.65
N ILE A 16 6.04 15.77 6.13
CA ILE A 16 6.90 14.71 5.59
C ILE A 16 6.21 13.35 5.71
N GLN A 17 5.64 13.03 6.87
CA GLN A 17 4.92 11.77 7.05
C GLN A 17 3.73 11.63 6.12
N SER A 18 2.99 12.73 5.89
CA SER A 18 1.84 12.74 4.98
C SER A 18 2.27 12.50 3.53
N MET A 19 3.35 13.14 3.08
CA MET A 19 3.93 12.93 1.74
C MET A 19 4.43 11.50 1.55
N VAL A 20 5.08 10.93 2.57
CA VAL A 20 5.57 9.54 2.53
C VAL A 20 4.40 8.55 2.40
N LYS A 21 3.31 8.77 3.16
CA LYS A 21 2.10 7.93 3.08
C LYS A 21 1.44 8.01 1.70
N GLU A 22 1.35 9.20 1.13
CA GLU A 22 0.81 9.42 -0.23
C GLU A 22 1.67 8.67 -1.27
N ALA A 23 2.99 8.86 -1.24
CA ALA A 23 3.91 8.19 -2.16
C ALA A 23 3.86 6.66 -2.03
N GLN A 24 3.79 6.15 -0.81
CA GLN A 24 3.68 4.72 -0.54
C GLN A 24 2.36 4.14 -1.09
N PHE A 25 1.24 4.83 -0.89
CA PHE A 25 -0.05 4.44 -1.43
C PHE A 25 -0.05 4.42 -2.96
N GLU A 26 0.47 5.45 -3.60
CA GLU A 26 0.62 5.48 -5.06
C GLU A 26 1.48 4.33 -5.58
N GLN A 27 2.56 4.00 -4.87
CA GLN A 27 3.44 2.90 -5.24
C GLN A 27 2.70 1.55 -5.14
N TRP A 28 1.90 1.33 -4.11
CA TRP A 28 1.07 0.13 -3.99
C TRP A 28 0.08 -0.01 -5.15
N LEU A 29 -0.60 1.07 -5.53
CA LEU A 29 -1.50 1.07 -6.68
C LEU A 29 -0.76 0.71 -7.97
N LYS A 30 0.31 1.46 -8.28
CA LYS A 30 1.09 1.28 -9.52
C LYS A 30 1.64 -0.14 -9.63
N LEU A 31 2.23 -0.66 -8.55
CA LEU A 31 2.79 -2.02 -8.53
C LEU A 31 1.71 -3.09 -8.66
N THR A 32 0.57 -2.94 -7.98
CA THR A 32 -0.55 -3.90 -8.09
C THR A 32 -1.04 -3.99 -9.54
N PHE A 33 -1.24 -2.86 -10.22
CA PHE A 33 -1.66 -2.86 -11.62
C PHE A 33 -0.60 -3.43 -12.56
N PHE A 34 0.67 -3.03 -12.37
CA PHE A 34 1.78 -3.55 -13.18
C PHE A 34 1.91 -5.08 -13.05
N LEU A 35 1.91 -5.59 -11.81
CA LEU A 35 2.05 -7.03 -11.55
C LEU A 35 0.85 -7.80 -12.08
N ASN A 36 -0.37 -7.28 -11.93
CA ASN A 36 -1.56 -7.90 -12.52
C ASN A 36 -1.45 -8.00 -14.05
N TYR A 37 -1.02 -6.93 -14.71
CA TYR A 37 -0.84 -6.91 -16.15
C TYR A 37 0.22 -7.91 -16.63
N GLU A 38 1.35 -8.01 -15.95
CA GLU A 38 2.39 -8.99 -16.29
C GLU A 38 1.92 -10.44 -16.05
N LEU A 39 1.15 -10.69 -14.99
CA LEU A 39 0.58 -12.01 -14.69
C LEU A 39 -0.47 -12.47 -15.72
N LEU A 40 -1.21 -11.52 -16.32
CA LEU A 40 -2.13 -11.81 -17.43
C LEU A 40 -1.39 -12.27 -18.69
N LYS A 41 -0.18 -11.76 -18.94
CA LYS A 41 0.64 -12.18 -20.09
C LYS A 41 1.27 -13.53 -19.88
N LYS A 42 1.85 -13.74 -18.70
CA LYS A 42 2.61 -14.95 -18.37
C LYS A 42 2.48 -15.24 -16.88
N ARG A 43 2.13 -16.49 -16.56
CA ARG A 43 2.21 -16.95 -15.18
C ARG A 43 3.67 -17.03 -14.74
N ASP A 44 4.03 -16.19 -13.79
CA ASP A 44 5.33 -16.17 -13.13
C ASP A 44 5.10 -16.19 -11.61
N THR A 45 5.68 -17.17 -10.93
CA THR A 45 5.46 -17.41 -9.50
C THR A 45 6.07 -16.33 -8.61
N ILE A 46 7.13 -15.66 -9.07
CA ILE A 46 7.76 -14.55 -8.37
C ILE A 46 6.84 -13.33 -8.46
N TYR A 47 6.32 -13.03 -9.65
CA TYR A 47 5.40 -11.92 -9.84
C TYR A 47 4.08 -12.15 -9.11
N GLN A 48 3.62 -13.41 -9.05
CA GLN A 48 2.43 -13.78 -8.30
C GLN A 48 2.62 -13.55 -6.80
N GLY A 49 3.78 -13.91 -6.25
CA GLY A 49 4.12 -13.64 -4.86
C GLY A 49 4.15 -12.13 -4.56
N ALA A 50 4.81 -11.36 -5.41
CA ALA A 50 4.86 -9.89 -5.28
C ALA A 50 3.45 -9.26 -5.41
N PHE A 51 2.61 -9.80 -6.29
CA PHE A 51 1.25 -9.33 -6.51
C PHE A 51 0.40 -9.49 -5.25
N TYR A 52 0.35 -10.70 -4.67
CA TYR A 52 -0.43 -10.93 -3.44
C TYR A 52 0.02 -10.03 -2.30
N ILE A 53 1.32 -9.79 -2.19
CA ILE A 53 1.88 -8.85 -1.23
C ILE A 53 1.33 -7.44 -1.42
N LYS A 54 1.44 -6.90 -2.64
CA LYS A 54 1.03 -5.52 -2.92
C LYS A 54 -0.49 -5.37 -2.86
N LEU A 55 -1.23 -6.39 -3.26
CA LEU A 55 -2.67 -6.46 -3.11
C LEU A 55 -3.09 -6.43 -1.64
N TYR A 56 -2.45 -7.20 -0.76
CA TYR A 56 -2.74 -7.17 0.67
C TYR A 56 -2.47 -5.78 1.27
N GLU A 57 -1.29 -5.21 1.01
CA GLU A 57 -0.90 -3.87 1.49
C GLU A 57 -1.89 -2.81 1.00
N LEU A 58 -2.35 -2.91 -0.25
CA LEU A 58 -3.34 -2.01 -0.84
C LEU A 58 -4.74 -2.17 -0.23
N LEU A 59 -5.22 -3.41 -0.05
CA LEU A 59 -6.57 -3.69 0.47
C LEU A 59 -6.69 -3.48 2.00
N THR A 60 -5.57 -3.43 2.71
CA THR A 60 -5.52 -3.17 4.15
C THR A 60 -5.17 -1.70 4.44
N GLU A 61 -3.89 -1.39 4.60
CA GLU A 61 -3.41 -0.06 4.96
C GLU A 61 -3.67 0.98 3.87
N GLY A 62 -3.56 0.59 2.59
CA GLY A 62 -3.87 1.48 1.47
C GLY A 62 -5.34 1.90 1.45
N LEU A 63 -6.26 0.97 1.68
CA LEU A 63 -7.69 1.26 1.74
C LEU A 63 -8.05 2.13 2.94
N LYS A 64 -7.43 1.91 4.11
CA LYS A 64 -7.59 2.79 5.28
C LYS A 64 -7.13 4.22 4.97
N TYR A 65 -5.96 4.36 4.33
CA TYR A 65 -5.46 5.66 3.89
C TYR A 65 -6.42 6.33 2.90
N ALA A 66 -6.87 5.62 1.87
CA ALA A 66 -7.79 6.15 0.86
C ALA A 66 -9.13 6.63 1.46
N LYS A 67 -9.68 5.87 2.43
CA LYS A 67 -10.88 6.26 3.18
C LYS A 67 -10.65 7.54 4.00
N SER A 68 -9.49 7.66 4.65
CA SER A 68 -9.13 8.87 5.39
C SER A 68 -8.99 10.08 4.47
N VAL A 69 -8.33 9.93 3.31
CA VAL A 69 -8.23 11.03 2.34
C VAL A 69 -9.60 11.43 1.81
N LEU A 70 -10.47 10.48 1.48
CA LEU A 70 -11.83 10.76 1.04
C LEU A 70 -12.62 11.54 2.09
N TYR A 71 -12.55 11.12 3.36
CA TYR A 71 -13.18 11.82 4.48
C TYR A 71 -12.72 13.28 4.60
N HIS A 72 -11.42 13.55 4.44
CA HIS A 72 -10.90 14.92 4.44
C HIS A 72 -11.29 15.74 3.20
N LEU A 73 -11.66 15.07 2.10
CA LEU A 73 -12.12 15.71 0.86
C LEU A 73 -13.62 16.00 0.84
N ASP A 74 -14.43 15.47 1.78
CA ASP A 74 -15.89 15.66 1.79
C ASP A 74 -16.28 17.15 1.79
N ASN A 75 -15.51 17.99 2.48
CA ASN A 75 -15.70 19.45 2.53
C ASN A 75 -14.73 20.23 1.63
N SER A 76 -14.00 19.57 0.74
CA SER A 76 -13.05 20.22 -0.16
C SER A 76 -13.72 20.74 -1.43
N ASP A 77 -13.25 21.88 -1.91
CA ASP A 77 -13.61 22.42 -3.23
C ASP A 77 -13.05 21.59 -4.40
N ASN A 78 -12.15 20.63 -4.12
CA ASN A 78 -11.57 19.77 -5.13
C ASN A 78 -12.47 18.57 -5.46
N ILE A 79 -13.57 18.87 -6.16
CA ILE A 79 -14.60 17.89 -6.57
C ILE A 79 -13.98 16.71 -7.33
N LYS A 80 -13.07 16.98 -8.29
CA LYS A 80 -12.42 15.93 -9.09
C LYS A 80 -11.61 14.95 -8.25
N LYS A 81 -10.83 15.45 -7.28
CA LYS A 81 -10.03 14.59 -6.39
C LYS A 81 -10.96 13.76 -5.50
N ARG A 82 -12.04 14.36 -4.97
CA ARG A 82 -13.05 13.64 -4.18
C ARG A 82 -13.72 12.52 -4.97
N GLU A 83 -14.19 12.80 -6.19
CA GLU A 83 -14.82 11.80 -7.06
C GLU A 83 -13.86 10.64 -7.37
N TRP A 84 -12.61 10.95 -7.68
CA TRP A 84 -11.59 9.94 -7.93
C TRP A 84 -11.37 9.03 -6.72
N TYR A 85 -11.21 9.60 -5.51
CA TYR A 85 -11.07 8.80 -4.28
C TYR A 85 -12.33 8.01 -3.94
N ASN A 86 -13.52 8.56 -4.21
CA ASN A 86 -14.78 7.84 -4.00
C ASN A 86 -14.86 6.58 -4.90
N ILE A 87 -14.57 6.73 -6.20
CA ILE A 87 -14.50 5.60 -7.13
C ILE A 87 -13.47 4.58 -6.63
N LEU A 88 -12.28 5.04 -6.27
CA LEU A 88 -11.19 4.17 -5.81
C LEU A 88 -11.56 3.38 -4.56
N VAL A 89 -12.09 4.03 -3.53
CA VAL A 89 -12.51 3.37 -2.29
C VAL A 89 -13.59 2.32 -2.58
N ASN A 90 -14.56 2.63 -3.42
CA ASN A 90 -15.62 1.68 -3.79
C ASN A 90 -15.05 0.49 -4.58
N THR A 91 -14.14 0.72 -5.52
CA THR A 91 -13.46 -0.35 -6.26
C THR A 91 -12.65 -1.25 -5.33
N LEU A 92 -11.88 -0.68 -4.40
CA LEU A 92 -11.07 -1.46 -3.45
C LEU A 92 -11.95 -2.26 -2.47
N ASN A 93 -13.05 -1.68 -1.98
CA ASN A 93 -14.02 -2.44 -1.18
C ASN A 93 -14.67 -3.56 -2.00
N GLY A 94 -14.97 -3.32 -3.28
CA GLY A 94 -15.49 -4.33 -4.20
C GLY A 94 -14.53 -5.49 -4.36
N LEU A 95 -13.26 -5.22 -4.65
CA LEU A 95 -12.19 -6.23 -4.73
C LEU A 95 -12.04 -7.01 -3.42
N LEU A 96 -12.11 -6.32 -2.27
CA LEU A 96 -12.05 -6.98 -0.97
C LEU A 96 -13.24 -7.92 -0.76
N SER A 97 -14.44 -7.55 -1.22
CA SER A 97 -15.65 -8.38 -1.10
C SER A 97 -15.68 -9.58 -2.04
N GLU A 98 -14.88 -9.56 -3.12
CA GLU A 98 -14.71 -10.71 -4.02
C GLU A 98 -13.83 -11.81 -3.40
N LEU A 99 -13.02 -11.47 -2.39
CA LEU A 99 -12.16 -12.42 -1.70
C LEU A 99 -12.94 -13.13 -0.59
N THR A 100 -12.94 -14.46 -0.63
CA THR A 100 -13.41 -15.25 0.51
C THR A 100 -12.44 -15.11 1.68
N GLU A 101 -12.94 -15.33 2.90
CA GLU A 101 -12.11 -15.28 4.11
C GLU A 101 -10.87 -16.21 4.03
N PRO A 102 -10.97 -17.46 3.53
CA PRO A 102 -9.79 -18.32 3.33
C PRO A 102 -8.78 -17.76 2.32
N GLU A 103 -9.23 -17.13 1.23
CA GLU A 103 -8.35 -16.52 0.23
C GLU A 103 -7.63 -15.31 0.82
N PHE A 104 -8.34 -14.48 1.57
CA PHE A 104 -7.76 -13.34 2.26
C PHE A 104 -6.71 -13.78 3.30
N ASN A 105 -7.04 -14.78 4.11
CA ASN A 105 -6.12 -15.36 5.10
C ASN A 105 -4.89 -16.00 4.43
N TYR A 106 -5.07 -16.65 3.27
CA TYR A 106 -3.95 -17.17 2.51
C TYR A 106 -3.01 -16.07 2.02
N ILE A 107 -3.56 -14.97 1.50
CA ILE A 107 -2.79 -13.81 1.05
C ILE A 107 -2.02 -13.20 2.24
N GLU A 108 -2.68 -13.05 3.40
CA GLU A 108 -2.05 -12.58 4.63
C GLU A 108 -0.91 -13.49 5.12
N TYR A 109 -1.13 -14.80 5.09
CA TYR A 109 -0.10 -15.80 5.42
C TYR A 109 1.16 -15.61 4.56
N ARG A 110 0.99 -15.41 3.26
CA ARG A 110 2.11 -15.18 2.32
C ARG A 110 2.87 -13.89 2.61
N VAL A 111 2.21 -12.89 3.19
CA VAL A 111 2.84 -11.63 3.61
C VAL A 111 3.62 -11.80 4.92
N SER A 112 3.06 -12.50 5.90
CA SER A 112 3.63 -12.69 7.23
C SER A 112 4.81 -13.68 7.27
N HIS A 113 4.84 -14.67 6.35
CA HIS A 113 5.87 -15.72 6.32
C HIS A 113 6.98 -15.45 5.29
N ARG A 114 7.26 -14.17 4.98
CA ARG A 114 8.43 -13.83 4.17
C ARG A 114 9.72 -14.14 4.95
N PRO A 115 10.76 -14.70 4.31
CA PRO A 115 12.08 -14.70 4.92
C PRO A 115 12.47 -13.26 5.21
N THR A 116 12.77 -12.97 6.48
CA THR A 116 13.14 -11.63 6.92
C THR A 116 14.35 -11.13 6.13
N PRO A 117 14.53 -9.80 5.97
CA PRO A 117 15.71 -9.24 5.32
C PRO A 117 17.03 -9.80 5.90
N SER A 118 17.06 -10.12 7.19
CA SER A 118 18.19 -10.77 7.86
C SER A 118 18.55 -12.14 7.30
N LEU A 119 17.56 -12.95 6.90
CA LEU A 119 17.78 -14.28 6.30
C LEU A 119 18.25 -14.16 4.84
N LEU A 120 17.71 -13.20 4.09
CA LEU A 120 18.14 -12.94 2.70
C LEU A 120 19.55 -12.36 2.62
N VAL A 121 19.91 -11.44 3.52
CA VAL A 121 21.28 -10.93 3.66
C VAL A 121 22.23 -12.06 4.06
N SER A 122 21.82 -12.92 4.99
CA SER A 122 22.63 -14.09 5.39
C SER A 122 22.83 -15.09 4.23
N LEU A 123 21.80 -15.34 3.43
CA LEU A 123 21.89 -16.18 2.22
C LEU A 123 22.80 -15.56 1.15
N CYS A 124 22.72 -14.26 0.90
CA CYS A 124 23.65 -13.56 0.01
C CYS A 124 25.10 -13.67 0.50
N CYS A 125 25.35 -13.58 1.81
CA CYS A 125 26.68 -13.74 2.39
C CYS A 125 27.22 -15.19 2.29
N ILE A 126 26.35 -16.20 2.20
CA ILE A 126 26.74 -17.60 2.04
C ILE A 126 27.00 -17.95 0.55
N ILE A 127 26.19 -17.41 -0.37
CA ILE A 127 26.31 -17.70 -1.82
C ILE A 127 27.50 -16.95 -2.46
N LEU A 128 27.90 -15.80 -1.90
CA LEU A 128 29.03 -14.99 -2.39
C LEU A 128 30.37 -15.34 -1.72
N ARG A 129 30.46 -16.48 -1.03
CA ARG A 129 31.70 -17.08 -0.51
C ARG A 129 32.02 -18.37 -1.27
#